data_AF-A0A1B6AEN9-F1
#
_entry.id   AF-A0A1B6AEN9-F1
#
_cell.length_a   1.000
_cell.length_b   1.000
_cell.length_c   1.000
_cell.angle_alpha   90.00
_cell.angle_beta   90.00
_cell.angle_gamma   90.00
#
_symmetry.space_group_name_H-M   'P 1'
#
loop_
_entity.id
_entity.type
_entity.pdbx_description
1 polymer ?
#
loop_
_entity_poly.entity_id
_entity_poly.type
_entity_poly.pdbx_seq_one_letter_code
_entity_poly.pdbx_strand_id
1 'polypeptide(L)'
;MSYHATDLMGESIDEPDESQIRALVQSLSQADDEHPDVSLNHESGWSLSAFRDGLVIWENVEDEDADEPGELEGLSQDEIVQLFLRLARGDIAGINELAWQRDQPGTSQRSPVRWNSVPPHRSSSAVQATLTDSRPTAAR
;
A
#
# COMPACT_ATOMS: atom_id res chain seq x y z
N MET A 1 4.44 10.93 -25.12
CA MET A 1 4.87 9.84 -24.24
C MET A 1 5.96 10.38 -23.36
N SER A 2 5.61 11.31 -22.48
CA SER A 2 6.46 11.72 -21.37
C SER A 2 6.13 10.89 -20.13
N TYR A 3 7.17 10.55 -19.39
CA TYR A 3 7.09 9.92 -18.08
C TYR A 3 8.26 10.42 -17.24
N HIS A 4 8.09 10.46 -15.93
CA HIS A 4 9.16 10.83 -15.00
C HIS A 4 9.15 9.88 -13.82
N ALA A 5 10.32 9.58 -13.28
CA ALA A 5 10.44 8.83 -12.04
C ALA A 5 10.88 9.74 -10.91
N THR A 6 10.43 9.47 -9.69
CA THR A 6 10.90 10.13 -8.48
C THR A 6 11.69 9.13 -7.65
N ASP A 7 12.93 9.47 -7.32
CA ASP A 7 13.78 8.63 -6.48
C ASP A 7 13.52 8.87 -4.98
N LEU A 8 14.24 8.12 -4.14
CA LEU A 8 14.15 8.23 -2.68
C LEU A 8 14.52 9.62 -2.14
N MET A 9 15.31 10.40 -2.86
CA MET A 9 15.72 11.74 -2.44
C MET A 9 14.73 12.81 -2.92
N GLY A 10 13.64 12.42 -3.60
CA GLY A 10 12.71 13.32 -4.25
C GLY A 10 13.25 13.95 -5.53
N GLU A 11 14.34 13.41 -6.09
CA GLU A 11 14.84 13.83 -7.40
C GLU A 11 13.97 13.22 -8.50
N SER A 12 13.44 14.08 -9.36
CA SER A 12 12.71 13.66 -10.54
C SER A 12 13.64 13.46 -11.72
N ILE A 13 13.56 12.30 -12.34
CA ILE A 13 14.30 11.94 -13.55
C ILE A 13 13.30 11.87 -14.70
N ASP A 14 13.48 12.74 -15.69
CA ASP A 14 12.67 12.71 -16.91
C ASP A 14 13.11 11.56 -17.82
N GLU A 15 12.14 10.79 -18.30
CA GLU A 15 12.30 9.70 -19.26
C GLU A 15 13.47 8.74 -18.95
N PRO A 16 13.52 8.14 -17.73
CA PRO A 16 14.64 7.29 -17.32
C PRO A 16 14.78 6.06 -18.22
N ASP A 17 16.02 5.76 -18.61
CA ASP A 17 16.35 4.55 -19.34
C ASP A 17 16.32 3.29 -18.42
N GLU A 18 16.48 2.11 -19.01
CA GLU A 18 16.47 0.85 -18.26
C GLU A 18 17.53 0.81 -17.13
N SER A 19 18.70 1.41 -17.36
CA SER A 19 19.77 1.42 -16.37
C SER A 19 19.43 2.33 -15.19
N GLN A 20 18.80 3.48 -15.46
CA GLN A 20 18.30 4.41 -14.47
C GLN A 20 17.14 3.81 -13.66
N ILE A 21 16.19 3.15 -14.32
CA ILE A 21 15.08 2.44 -13.65
C ILE A 21 15.63 1.35 -12.72
N ARG A 22 16.63 0.56 -13.17
CA ARG A 22 17.24 -0.47 -12.33
C ARG A 22 17.95 0.15 -11.12
N ALA A 23 18.68 1.26 -11.30
CA ALA A 23 19.34 1.96 -10.21
C ALA A 23 18.33 2.51 -9.19
N LEU A 24 17.21 3.03 -9.67
CA LEU A 24 16.11 3.57 -8.85
C LEU A 24 15.42 2.46 -8.03
N VAL A 25 15.16 1.30 -8.62
CA VAL A 25 14.62 0.15 -7.85
C VAL A 25 15.66 -0.43 -6.89
N GLN A 26 16.95 -0.41 -7.23
CA GLN A 26 18.01 -0.84 -6.32
C GLN A 26 18.17 0.12 -5.12
N SER A 27 17.91 1.40 -5.31
CA SER A 27 18.01 2.41 -4.24
C SER A 27 17.00 2.13 -3.13
N LEU A 28 15.86 1.49 -3.40
CA LEU A 28 14.88 1.05 -2.39
C LEU A 28 15.50 0.23 -1.24
N SER A 29 16.64 -0.43 -1.46
CA SER A 29 17.38 -1.10 -0.37
C SER A 29 17.89 -0.15 0.71
N GLN A 30 17.98 1.14 0.41
CA GLN A 30 18.38 2.24 1.30
C GLN A 30 17.20 3.07 1.81
N ALA A 31 15.96 2.70 1.47
CA ALA A 31 14.75 3.41 1.89
C ALA A 31 14.63 3.45 3.43
N ASP A 32 14.29 4.62 3.94
CA ASP A 32 14.04 4.88 5.36
C ASP A 32 12.57 5.25 5.61
N ASP A 33 12.25 5.64 6.83
CA ASP A 33 10.87 5.99 7.22
C ASP A 33 10.41 7.34 6.62
N GLU A 34 11.35 8.21 6.20
CA GLU A 34 11.04 9.51 5.58
C GLU A 34 10.83 9.37 4.06
N HIS A 35 11.52 8.42 3.45
CA HIS A 35 11.47 8.13 2.02
C HIS A 35 11.31 6.60 1.79
N PRO A 36 10.08 6.07 1.90
CA PRO A 36 9.86 4.63 1.84
C PRO A 36 9.70 4.07 0.42
N ASP A 37 9.45 4.93 -0.57
CA ASP A 37 9.05 4.55 -1.92
C ASP A 37 9.72 5.35 -3.04
N VAL A 38 9.72 4.74 -4.21
CA VAL A 38 10.08 5.38 -5.49
C VAL A 38 8.89 5.26 -6.44
N SER A 39 8.66 6.27 -7.27
CA SER A 39 7.49 6.31 -8.15
C SER A 39 7.86 6.56 -9.61
N LEU A 40 7.01 6.09 -10.52
CA LEU A 40 7.06 6.35 -11.95
C LEU A 40 5.69 6.82 -12.42
N ASN A 41 5.64 8.05 -12.91
CA ASN A 41 4.42 8.73 -13.34
C ASN A 41 4.41 8.86 -14.86
N HIS A 42 3.30 8.49 -15.48
CA HIS A 42 3.09 8.59 -16.92
C HIS A 42 2.13 9.75 -17.26
N GLU A 43 2.31 10.36 -18.44
CA GLU A 43 1.47 11.49 -18.94
C GLU A 43 -0.05 11.20 -19.02
N SER A 44 -0.45 9.94 -18.87
CA SER A 44 -1.85 9.51 -18.86
C SER A 44 -2.51 9.57 -17.49
N GLY A 45 -1.80 10.07 -16.47
CA GLY A 45 -2.25 10.11 -15.07
C GLY A 45 -1.96 8.84 -14.26
N TRP A 46 -1.48 7.79 -14.91
CA TRP A 46 -1.16 6.53 -14.23
C TRP A 46 0.20 6.60 -13.51
N SER A 47 0.24 6.10 -12.28
CA SER A 47 1.40 6.10 -11.39
C SER A 47 1.68 4.71 -10.83
N LEU A 48 2.94 4.28 -10.89
CA LEU A 48 3.45 3.11 -10.16
C LEU A 48 4.34 3.57 -9.01
N SER A 49 3.99 3.20 -7.78
CA SER A 49 4.83 3.47 -6.59
C SER A 49 5.32 2.16 -6.01
N ALA A 50 6.62 1.99 -5.83
CA ALA A 50 7.25 0.77 -5.35
C ALA A 50 7.94 0.98 -4.00
N PHE A 51 7.79 0.02 -3.10
CA PHE A 51 8.32 0.05 -1.73
C PHE A 51 9.37 -1.05 -1.52
N ARG A 52 10.23 -0.84 -0.51
CA ARG A 52 11.30 -1.77 -0.12
C ARG A 52 10.85 -3.21 0.15
N ASP A 53 9.62 -3.41 0.58
CA ASP A 53 9.09 -4.73 0.96
C ASP A 53 8.50 -5.51 -0.23
N GLY A 54 8.62 -4.97 -1.46
CA GLY A 54 8.06 -5.58 -2.67
C GLY A 54 6.57 -5.28 -2.86
N LEU A 55 6.04 -4.29 -2.14
CA LEU A 55 4.74 -3.70 -2.39
C LEU A 55 4.84 -2.73 -3.57
N VAL A 56 3.91 -2.82 -4.52
CA VAL A 56 3.73 -1.89 -5.62
C VAL A 56 2.28 -1.43 -5.64
N ILE A 57 2.09 -0.13 -5.72
CA ILE A 57 0.78 0.54 -5.85
C ILE A 57 0.63 1.01 -7.29
N TRP A 58 -0.54 0.75 -7.87
CA TRP A 58 -0.94 1.15 -9.21
C TRP A 58 -2.24 1.95 -9.15
N GLU A 59 -2.17 3.23 -9.47
CA GLU A 59 -3.30 4.14 -9.38
C GLU A 59 -3.29 5.16 -10.51
N ASN A 60 -4.46 5.73 -10.80
CA ASN A 60 -4.57 6.89 -11.67
C ASN A 60 -4.79 8.13 -10.79
N VAL A 61 -3.78 9.00 -10.71
CA VAL A 61 -3.82 10.17 -9.81
C VAL A 61 -4.56 11.36 -10.42
N GLU A 62 -4.84 11.34 -11.73
CA GLU A 62 -5.54 12.41 -12.43
C GLU A 62 -7.04 12.13 -12.64
N ASP A 63 -7.48 10.89 -12.43
CA ASP A 63 -8.86 10.46 -12.64
C ASP A 63 -9.52 10.09 -11.30
N GLU A 64 -10.33 11.00 -10.78
CA GLU A 64 -11.08 10.82 -9.53
C GLU A 64 -12.16 9.71 -9.64
N ASP A 65 -12.56 9.34 -10.86
CA ASP A 65 -13.53 8.27 -11.13
C ASP A 65 -12.86 6.92 -11.45
N ALA A 66 -11.52 6.85 -11.44
CA ALA A 66 -10.78 5.61 -11.66
C ALA A 66 -11.00 4.61 -10.51
N ASP A 67 -10.84 3.32 -10.83
CA ASP A 67 -10.89 2.24 -9.85
C ASP A 67 -9.93 2.50 -8.67
N GLU A 68 -10.27 1.97 -7.49
CA GLU A 68 -9.41 2.07 -6.31
C GLU A 68 -7.97 1.60 -6.62
N PRO A 69 -6.96 2.19 -5.94
CA PRO A 69 -5.57 1.82 -6.08
C PRO A 69 -5.40 0.29 -6.02
N GLY A 70 -4.71 -0.25 -7.01
CA GLY A 70 -4.34 -1.66 -7.04
C GLY A 70 -3.04 -1.89 -6.29
N GLU A 71 -3.02 -2.90 -5.42
CA GLU A 71 -1.81 -3.31 -4.70
C GLU A 71 -1.30 -4.67 -5.20
N LEU A 72 0.01 -4.79 -5.42
CA LEU A 72 0.72 -6.05 -5.61
C LEU A 72 1.79 -6.18 -4.54
N GLU A 73 1.83 -7.31 -3.85
CA GLU A 73 2.76 -7.57 -2.75
C GLU A 73 3.69 -8.73 -3.10
N GLY A 74 4.89 -8.74 -2.51
CA GLY A 74 5.84 -9.84 -2.63
C GLY A 74 6.59 -9.90 -3.97
N LEU A 75 6.66 -8.78 -4.69
CA LEU A 75 7.42 -8.67 -5.93
C LEU A 75 8.92 -8.56 -5.65
N SER A 76 9.72 -9.25 -6.47
CA SER A 76 11.16 -9.08 -6.51
C SER A 76 11.56 -7.76 -7.19
N GLN A 77 12.78 -7.28 -6.91
CA GLN A 77 13.31 -6.07 -7.57
C GLN A 77 13.27 -6.17 -9.10
N ASP A 78 13.56 -7.35 -9.67
CA ASP A 78 13.50 -7.55 -11.12
C ASP A 78 12.06 -7.43 -11.65
N GLU A 79 11.06 -7.92 -10.93
CA GLU A 79 9.64 -7.77 -11.31
C GLU A 79 9.20 -6.30 -11.25
N ILE A 80 9.64 -5.56 -10.24
CA ILE A 80 9.38 -4.11 -10.12
C ILE A 80 10.00 -3.36 -11.31
N VAL A 81 11.25 -3.66 -11.66
CA VAL A 81 11.92 -3.09 -12.84
C VAL A 81 11.12 -3.38 -14.11
N GLN A 82 10.61 -4.60 -14.29
CA GLN A 82 9.79 -4.94 -15.46
C GLN A 82 8.48 -4.17 -15.51
N LEU A 83 7.83 -3.92 -14.37
CA LEU A 83 6.62 -3.10 -14.31
C LEU A 83 6.89 -1.65 -14.71
N PHE A 84 7.97 -1.06 -14.19
CA PHE A 84 8.38 0.31 -14.54
C PHE A 84 8.70 0.42 -16.03
N LEU A 85 9.41 -0.55 -16.60
CA LEU A 85 9.70 -0.58 -18.04
C LEU A 85 8.44 -0.73 -18.91
N ARG A 86 7.43 -1.47 -18.45
CA ARG A 86 6.13 -1.57 -19.15
C ARG A 86 5.43 -0.22 -19.17
N LEU A 87 5.40 0.48 -18.03
CA LEU A 87 4.77 1.80 -17.93
C LEU A 87 5.51 2.83 -18.80
N ALA A 88 6.85 2.84 -18.78
CA ALA A 88 7.68 3.69 -19.63
C ALA A 88 7.44 3.45 -21.14
N ARG A 89 7.01 2.24 -21.53
CA ARG A 89 6.62 1.90 -22.91
C ARG A 89 5.17 2.23 -23.23
N GLY A 90 4.39 2.69 -22.26
CA GLY A 90 2.96 2.95 -22.40
C GLY A 90 2.09 1.68 -22.38
N ASP A 91 2.59 0.55 -21.89
CA ASP A 91 1.82 -0.70 -21.74
C ASP A 91 0.89 -0.67 -20.51
N ILE A 92 0.01 0.33 -20.48
CA ILE A 92 -0.95 0.55 -19.38
C ILE A 92 -1.96 -0.61 -19.34
N ALA A 93 -2.42 -1.08 -20.51
CA ALA A 93 -3.36 -2.19 -20.59
C ALA A 93 -2.78 -3.48 -19.99
N GLY A 94 -1.53 -3.83 -20.34
CA GLY A 94 -0.87 -5.01 -19.80
C GLY A 94 -0.59 -4.92 -18.30
N ILE A 95 -0.36 -3.72 -17.77
CA ILE A 95 -0.25 -3.50 -16.31
C ILE A 95 -1.63 -3.67 -15.67
N ASN A 96 -2.70 -3.12 -16.25
CA ASN A 96 -4.03 -3.16 -15.65
C ASN A 96 -4.65 -4.58 -15.57
N GLU A 97 -4.20 -5.49 -16.45
CA GLU A 97 -4.62 -6.90 -16.48
C GLU A 97 -3.98 -7.77 -15.38
N LEU A 98 -3.01 -7.25 -14.61
CA LEU A 98 -2.41 -7.98 -13.50
C LEU A 98 -3.41 -8.20 -12.36
N ALA A 99 -3.13 -9.19 -11.51
CA ALA A 99 -3.98 -9.59 -10.38
C ALA A 99 -3.85 -8.62 -9.19
N TRP A 100 -4.10 -7.34 -9.42
CA TRP A 100 -4.09 -6.30 -8.40
C TRP A 100 -5.09 -6.61 -7.28
N GLN A 101 -4.65 -6.51 -6.04
CA GLN A 101 -5.52 -6.45 -4.87
C GLN A 101 -6.15 -5.06 -4.85
N ARG A 102 -7.39 -4.96 -5.31
CA ARG A 102 -8.20 -3.74 -5.16
C ARG A 102 -9.19 -3.99 -4.03
N ASP A 103 -9.30 -3.06 -3.10
CA ASP A 103 -10.50 -3.07 -2.27
C ASP A 103 -11.69 -2.89 -3.22
N GLN A 104 -12.70 -3.72 -3.07
CA GLN A 104 -13.91 -3.61 -3.86
C GLN A 104 -14.92 -3.01 -2.89
N PRO A 105 -15.47 -1.80 -3.14
CA PRO A 105 -16.52 -1.28 -2.29
C PRO A 105 -17.77 -2.15 -2.47
N GLY A 106 -17.91 -3.20 -1.66
CA GLY A 106 -19.15 -3.98 -1.55
C GLY A 106 -19.04 -5.50 -1.40
N THR A 107 -17.88 -6.14 -1.52
CA THR A 107 -17.83 -7.62 -1.41
C THR A 107 -16.64 -8.16 -0.62
N SER A 108 -16.53 -7.79 0.66
CA SER A 108 -16.01 -8.72 1.68
C SER A 108 -16.37 -8.26 3.07
N GLN A 109 -17.10 -9.12 3.78
CA GLN A 109 -17.13 -9.11 5.24
C GLN A 109 -15.71 -9.39 5.75
N ARG A 110 -14.89 -8.34 5.91
CA ARG A 110 -13.69 -8.39 6.75
C ARG A 110 -13.89 -7.42 7.89
N SER A 111 -13.91 -7.97 9.10
CA SER A 111 -14.00 -7.24 10.36
C SER A 111 -13.00 -6.08 10.35
N PRO A 112 -13.39 -4.86 10.77
CA PRO A 112 -12.49 -3.72 10.74
C PRO A 112 -11.30 -3.97 11.67
N VAL A 113 -10.09 -3.95 11.11
CA VAL A 113 -8.86 -3.83 11.87
C VAL A 113 -8.91 -2.46 12.55
N ARG A 114 -9.17 -2.46 13.87
CA ARG A 114 -9.05 -1.26 14.70
C ARG A 114 -7.58 -0.89 14.80
N TRP A 115 -7.13 0.04 13.97
CA TRP A 115 -5.88 0.78 14.19
C TRP A 115 -6.04 1.73 15.39
N ASN A 116 -5.94 1.15 16.59
CA ASN A 116 -5.41 1.78 17.80
C ASN A 116 -5.50 0.78 18.96
N SER A 117 -4.43 0.02 19.18
CA SER A 117 -4.13 -0.53 20.50
C SER A 117 -2.85 0.11 21.00
N VAL A 118 -2.97 1.34 21.51
CA VAL A 118 -2.02 1.84 22.50
C VAL A 118 -2.25 1.00 23.76
N PRO A 119 -1.25 0.28 24.30
CA PRO A 119 -1.44 -0.45 25.54
C PRO A 119 -1.44 0.56 26.69
N PRO A 120 -2.49 0.65 27.53
CA PRO A 120 -2.33 1.31 28.80
C PRO A 120 -1.43 0.44 29.69
N HIS A 121 -0.31 1.02 30.03
CA HIS A 121 0.59 0.67 31.12
C HIS A 121 -0.18 0.20 32.36
N ARG A 122 0.28 -0.94 32.87
CA ARG A 122 -0.16 -1.59 34.10
C ARG A 122 0.13 -0.68 35.30
N SER A 123 -0.85 -0.43 36.16
CA SER A 123 -0.64 -0.35 37.62
C SER A 123 -1.93 -0.49 38.42
N SER A 124 -1.80 -1.29 39.48
CA SER A 124 -2.78 -1.78 40.44
C SER A 124 -3.61 -0.72 41.17
N SER A 125 -4.86 -1.05 41.49
CA SER A 125 -5.28 -1.26 42.90
C SER A 125 -6.64 -1.92 43.00
N ALA A 126 -6.69 -2.94 43.84
CA ALA A 126 -7.89 -3.63 44.28
C ALA A 126 -8.66 -2.79 45.31
N VAL A 127 -10.00 -2.84 45.32
CA VAL A 127 -10.80 -3.05 46.54
C VAL A 127 -12.14 -3.69 46.15
N GLN A 128 -12.48 -4.79 46.83
CA GLN A 128 -13.78 -5.47 46.76
C GLN A 128 -14.86 -4.67 47.51
N ALA A 129 -16.13 -4.78 47.09
CA ALA A 129 -17.26 -4.81 48.02
C ALA A 129 -18.49 -5.46 47.37
N THR A 130 -18.95 -6.50 48.05
CA THR A 130 -20.15 -7.31 47.85
C THR A 130 -21.45 -6.51 47.97
N LEU A 131 -22.49 -6.86 47.20
CA LEU A 131 -23.83 -7.02 47.80
C LEU A 131 -24.76 -7.88 46.92
N THR A 132 -25.23 -8.93 47.58
CA THR A 132 -26.46 -9.73 47.46
C THR A 132 -27.58 -9.09 46.62
N ASP A 133 -28.38 -9.84 45.87
CA ASP A 133 -29.56 -10.48 46.48
C ASP A 133 -30.15 -11.61 45.62
N SER A 134 -30.80 -12.53 46.32
CA SER A 134 -31.19 -13.86 45.92
C SER A 134 -32.66 -13.96 45.46
N ARG A 135 -32.89 -14.92 44.54
CA ARG A 135 -34.05 -15.86 44.48
C ARG A 135 -35.44 -15.34 44.00
N PRO A 136 -36.41 -16.26 43.72
CA PRO A 136 -36.32 -17.62 43.16
C PRO A 136 -37.39 -17.98 42.09
N THR A 137 -37.17 -19.17 41.54
CA THR A 137 -37.95 -20.11 40.70
C THR A 137 -39.38 -20.46 41.16
N ALA A 138 -40.27 -20.71 40.19
CA ALA A 138 -41.26 -21.82 40.14
C ALA A 138 -41.87 -21.83 38.71
N ALA A 139 -41.74 -22.82 37.83
CA ALA A 139 -42.12 -24.24 37.88
C ALA A 139 -43.62 -24.48 38.13
N ARG A 140 -44.39 -24.65 37.04
CA ARG A 140 -45.25 -25.81 36.77
C ARG A 140 -45.69 -25.84 35.31
#